data_AF-A0A7G1IJS1-F1
#
_entry.id   AF-A0A7G1IJS1-F1
#
_cell.length_a   1.000
_cell.length_b   1.000
_cell.length_c   1.000
_cell.angle_alpha   90.00
_cell.angle_beta   90.00
_cell.angle_gamma   90.00
#
_symmetry.space_group_name_H-M   'P 1'
#
loop_
_entity.id
_entity.type
_entity.pdbx_description
1 polymer ?
#
loop_
_entity_poly.entity_id
_entity_poly.type
_entity_poly.pdbx_seq_one_letter_code
_entity_poly.pdbx_strand_id
1 'polypeptide(L)'
;MWTLGWELLCYLAVVVLGVTGLLGRVWLLPAATALAVLWSAVVPPTTWEAPTPEQNAARFAVMFFAGALIYQCRNVLPARWSLVAVSVVVVLACGLLPNYRVIAAVPLAYAIIVSGALISNRRFSLRTDLSYGVYIFAFPIQRLLVIGGLDSTNPFALWGIATLATLPIAALSWFLVEKPALGCKTRFLKGKSADRSRLQYRADAQAALP
;
A
#
# COMPACT_ATOMS: atom_id res chain seq x y z
N MET A 1 -2.01 -6.63 13.05
CA MET A 1 -3.29 -6.00 12.66
C MET A 1 -3.47 -4.58 13.22
N TRP A 2 -2.41 -3.77 13.35
CA TRP A 2 -2.50 -2.40 13.90
C TRP A 2 -2.21 -1.30 12.86
N THR A 3 -1.73 -1.67 11.68
CA THR A 3 -1.46 -0.74 10.55
C THR A 3 -2.64 -0.61 9.60
N LEU A 4 -3.52 -1.62 9.56
CA LEU A 4 -4.66 -1.69 8.65
C LEU A 4 -5.68 -0.56 8.91
N GLY A 5 -5.87 -0.16 10.17
CA GLY A 5 -6.71 0.99 10.52
C GLY A 5 -6.17 2.30 9.93
N TRP A 6 -4.85 2.51 9.97
CA TRP A 6 -4.20 3.69 9.39
C TRP A 6 -4.30 3.70 7.86
N GLU A 7 -4.14 2.54 7.25
CA GLU A 7 -4.30 2.38 5.80
C GLU A 7 -5.74 2.73 5.35
N LEU A 8 -6.75 2.25 6.07
CA LEU A 8 -8.15 2.57 5.80
C LEU A 8 -8.42 4.08 5.91
N LEU A 9 -7.86 4.75 6.92
CA LEU A 9 -7.98 6.21 7.07
C LEU A 9 -7.37 6.97 5.88
N CYS A 10 -6.20 6.52 5.38
CA CYS A 10 -5.57 7.12 4.21
C CYS A 10 -6.42 6.94 2.94
N TYR A 11 -7.01 5.76 2.75
CA TYR A 11 -7.94 5.53 1.64
C TYR A 11 -9.21 6.37 1.76
N LEU A 12 -9.78 6.49 2.95
CA LEU A 12 -10.94 7.34 3.19
C LEU A 12 -10.62 8.81 2.88
N ALA A 13 -9.44 9.29 3.29
CA ALA A 13 -8.98 10.63 2.94
C ALA A 13 -8.90 10.83 1.42
N VAL A 14 -8.38 9.85 0.66
CA VAL A 14 -8.39 9.92 -0.81
C VAL A 14 -9.79 9.93 -1.39
N VAL A 15 -10.72 9.13 -0.85
CA VAL A 15 -12.12 9.12 -1.31
C VAL A 15 -12.75 10.50 -1.07
N VAL A 16 -12.58 11.08 0.11
CA VAL A 16 -13.11 12.41 0.45
C VAL A 16 -12.50 13.48 -0.44
N LEU A 17 -11.18 13.50 -0.59
CA LEU A 17 -10.48 14.46 -1.45
C LEU A 17 -10.82 14.27 -2.94
N GLY A 18 -11.14 13.04 -3.36
CA GLY A 18 -11.57 12.70 -4.71
C GLY A 18 -12.99 13.16 -5.00
N VAL A 19 -13.94 12.91 -4.09
CA VAL A 19 -15.35 13.34 -4.22
C VAL A 19 -15.48 14.86 -4.19
N THR A 20 -14.66 15.54 -3.39
CA THR A 20 -14.63 17.00 -3.31
C THR A 20 -13.91 17.68 -4.49
N GLY A 21 -13.32 16.90 -5.42
CA GLY A 21 -12.59 17.42 -6.58
C GLY A 21 -11.23 18.04 -6.26
N LEU A 22 -10.82 18.04 -4.99
CA LEU A 22 -9.58 18.62 -4.49
C LEU A 22 -8.33 17.93 -5.05
N LEU A 23 -8.43 16.63 -5.39
CA LEU A 23 -7.37 15.89 -6.07
C LEU A 23 -6.99 16.46 -7.45
N GLY A 24 -7.84 17.27 -8.07
CA GLY A 24 -7.54 17.95 -9.33
C GLY A 24 -6.53 19.10 -9.19
N ARG A 25 -6.25 19.55 -7.97
CA ARG A 25 -5.36 20.70 -7.72
C ARG A 25 -3.92 20.24 -7.53
N VAL A 26 -3.05 20.61 -8.48
CA VAL A 26 -1.63 20.21 -8.51
C VAL A 26 -0.82 20.61 -7.27
N TRP A 27 -1.27 21.62 -6.52
CA TRP A 27 -0.60 22.11 -5.31
C TRP A 27 -0.99 21.35 -4.03
N LEU A 28 -2.11 20.62 -4.05
CA LEU A 28 -2.67 20.05 -2.83
C LEU A 28 -1.83 18.89 -2.28
N LEU A 29 -1.37 17.98 -3.15
CA LEU A 29 -0.51 16.88 -2.71
C LEU A 29 0.86 17.36 -2.22
N PRO A 30 1.58 18.28 -2.93
CA PRO A 30 2.79 18.89 -2.38
C PRO A 30 2.57 19.56 -1.02
N ALA A 31 1.48 20.32 -0.86
CA ALA A 31 1.15 20.98 0.40
C ALA A 31 0.83 19.98 1.51
N ALA A 32 0.08 18.91 1.21
CA ALA A 32 -0.23 17.84 2.16
C ALA A 32 1.02 17.06 2.57
N THR A 33 1.92 16.76 1.62
CA THR A 33 3.22 16.14 1.92
C THR A 33 4.06 17.05 2.81
N ALA A 34 4.15 18.35 2.50
CA ALA A 34 4.89 19.31 3.32
C ALA A 34 4.31 19.41 4.73
N LEU A 35 2.99 19.49 4.88
CA LEU A 35 2.32 19.52 6.18
C LEU A 35 2.57 18.22 6.97
N ALA A 36 2.50 17.06 6.31
CA ALA A 36 2.79 15.79 6.95
C ALA A 36 4.26 15.70 7.43
N VAL A 37 5.20 16.21 6.63
CA VAL A 37 6.63 16.26 6.99
C VAL A 37 6.86 17.18 8.17
N LEU A 38 6.25 18.38 8.17
CA LEU A 38 6.29 19.31 9.31
C LEU A 38 5.71 18.68 10.58
N TRP A 39 4.56 18.03 10.47
CA TRP A 39 3.97 17.28 11.58
C TRP A 39 4.93 16.21 12.10
N SER A 40 5.54 15.42 11.22
CA SER A 40 6.49 14.39 11.62
C SER A 40 7.82 14.92 12.16
N ALA A 41 8.15 16.20 11.92
CA ALA A 41 9.32 16.86 12.47
C ALA A 41 9.07 17.39 13.90
N VAL A 42 7.84 17.79 14.21
CA VAL A 42 7.42 18.25 15.54
C VAL A 42 7.22 17.09 16.51
N VAL A 43 6.75 15.95 16.01
CA VAL A 43 6.56 14.76 16.85
C VAL A 43 7.93 14.16 17.24
N PRO A 44 8.17 13.84 18.53
CA PRO A 44 9.43 13.26 18.97
C PRO A 44 9.77 11.99 18.18
N PRO A 45 11.05 11.76 17.85
CA PRO A 45 11.47 10.56 17.15
C PRO A 45 11.08 9.32 17.95
N THR A 46 10.66 8.27 17.24
CA THR A 46 10.33 6.97 17.84
C THR A 46 11.57 6.42 18.54
N THR A 47 11.50 6.30 19.86
CA THR A 47 12.47 5.58 20.68
C THR A 47 12.26 4.07 20.53
N TRP A 48 13.05 3.26 21.24
CA TRP A 48 12.91 1.79 21.28
C TRP A 48 11.60 1.31 21.92
N GLU A 49 10.78 2.22 22.44
CA GLU A 49 9.47 1.94 23.00
C GLU A 49 8.39 1.84 21.91
N ALA A 50 7.25 1.25 22.27
CA ALA A 50 6.13 1.12 21.36
C ALA A 50 5.70 2.51 20.85
N PRO A 51 5.66 2.75 19.53
CA PRO A 51 5.32 4.05 18.98
C PRO A 51 3.94 4.50 19.43
N THR A 52 3.82 5.76 19.84
CA THR A 52 2.51 6.35 20.19
C THR A 52 1.59 6.40 18.96
N PRO A 53 0.26 6.42 19.15
CA PRO A 53 -0.69 6.57 18.04
C PRO A 53 -0.39 7.80 17.16
N GLU A 54 0.03 8.90 17.77
CA GLU A 54 0.40 10.15 17.07
C GLU A 54 1.67 9.97 16.21
N GLN A 55 2.69 9.31 16.74
CA GLN A 55 3.89 8.96 15.99
C GLN A 55 3.57 8.07 14.80
N ASN A 56 2.65 7.12 14.96
CA ASN A 56 2.19 6.28 13.86
C ASN A 56 1.40 7.07 12.82
N ALA A 57 0.46 7.92 13.24
CA ALA A 57 -0.33 8.79 12.36
C ALA A 57 0.56 9.62 11.45
N ALA A 58 1.53 10.33 12.04
CA ALA A 58 2.50 11.13 11.31
C ALA A 58 3.32 10.29 10.33
N ARG A 59 3.65 9.04 10.70
CA ARG A 59 4.47 8.13 9.87
C ARG A 59 3.71 7.74 8.63
N PHE A 60 2.49 7.27 8.82
CA PHE A 60 1.64 6.81 7.74
C PHE A 60 1.25 7.97 6.83
N ALA A 61 0.93 9.14 7.37
CA ALA A 61 0.65 10.34 6.59
C ALA A 61 1.82 10.71 5.67
N VAL A 62 3.04 10.84 6.22
CA VAL A 62 4.23 11.20 5.42
C VAL A 62 4.50 10.16 4.33
N MET A 63 4.49 8.87 4.68
CA MET A 63 4.78 7.79 3.72
C MET A 63 3.71 7.71 2.62
N PHE A 64 2.44 7.91 2.99
CA PHE A 64 1.32 7.89 2.06
C PHE A 64 1.36 9.07 1.08
N PHE A 65 1.50 10.30 1.60
CA PHE A 65 1.55 11.50 0.77
C PHE A 65 2.82 11.57 -0.08
N ALA A 66 3.96 11.03 0.40
CA ALA A 66 5.16 10.88 -0.43
C ALA A 66 4.90 10.00 -1.66
N GLY A 67 4.25 8.85 -1.47
CA GLY A 67 3.84 7.98 -2.59
C GLY A 67 2.83 8.67 -3.53
N ALA A 68 1.83 9.35 -2.98
CA ALA A 68 0.83 10.08 -3.76
C ALA A 68 1.46 11.22 -4.60
N LEU A 69 2.44 11.93 -4.03
CA LEU A 69 3.19 12.98 -4.72
C LEU A 69 3.98 12.41 -5.92
N ILE A 70 4.68 11.28 -5.72
CA ILE A 70 5.40 10.60 -6.81
C ILE A 70 4.42 10.16 -7.91
N TYR A 71 3.26 9.64 -7.52
CA TYR A 71 2.23 9.25 -8.49
C TYR A 71 1.69 10.44 -9.29
N GLN A 72 1.54 11.62 -8.67
CA GLN A 72 1.16 12.84 -9.38
C GLN A 72 2.28 13.32 -10.33
N CYS A 73 3.53 13.22 -9.91
CA CYS A 73 4.70 13.59 -10.71
C CYS A 73 5.18 12.50 -11.69
N ARG A 74 4.44 11.39 -11.86
CA ARG A 74 4.86 10.22 -12.64
C ARG A 74 5.22 10.51 -14.10
N ASN A 75 4.60 11.53 -14.70
CA ASN A 75 4.85 11.89 -16.10
C ASN A 75 6.15 12.70 -16.28
N VAL A 76 6.68 13.26 -15.19
CA VAL A 76 7.89 14.11 -15.19
C VAL A 76 9.09 13.35 -14.63
N LEU A 77 8.85 12.39 -13.73
CA LEU A 77 9.90 11.62 -13.07
C LEU A 77 10.49 10.54 -14.01
N PRO A 78 11.78 10.62 -14.37
CA PRO A 78 12.41 9.59 -15.19
C PRO A 78 12.60 8.30 -14.38
N ALA A 79 12.17 7.17 -14.93
CA ALA A 79 12.31 5.86 -14.30
C ALA A 79 13.69 5.25 -14.63
N ARG A 80 14.70 5.51 -13.78
CA ARG A 80 16.09 5.07 -14.00
C ARG A 80 16.66 4.35 -12.77
N TRP A 81 17.37 3.25 -12.99
CA TRP A 81 18.07 2.50 -11.92
C TRP A 81 19.10 3.35 -11.16
N SER A 82 19.73 4.33 -11.81
CA SER A 82 20.67 5.24 -11.16
C SER A 82 20.00 6.09 -10.08
N LEU A 83 18.80 6.61 -10.34
CA LEU A 83 18.03 7.38 -9.35
C LEU A 83 17.49 6.51 -8.22
N VAL A 84 17.16 5.25 -8.51
CA VAL A 84 16.82 4.26 -7.46
C VAL A 84 18.03 4.04 -6.55
N ALA A 85 19.22 3.83 -7.10
CA ALA A 85 20.45 3.64 -6.31
C ALA A 85 20.76 4.87 -5.45
N VAL A 86 20.69 6.09 -6.01
CA VAL A 86 20.85 7.33 -5.25
C VAL A 86 19.82 7.42 -4.12
N SER A 87 18.57 7.10 -4.41
CA SER A 87 17.50 7.12 -3.40
C SER A 87 17.77 6.13 -2.26
N VAL A 88 18.25 4.93 -2.57
CA VAL A 88 18.64 3.92 -1.57
C VAL A 88 19.79 4.44 -0.70
N VAL A 89 20.82 5.04 -1.31
CA VAL A 89 21.94 5.63 -0.55
C VAL A 89 21.45 6.74 0.39
N VAL A 90 20.57 7.62 -0.09
CA VAL A 90 19.98 8.69 0.73
C VAL A 90 19.18 8.09 1.90
N VAL A 91 18.39 7.04 1.67
CA VAL A 91 17.64 6.35 2.74
C VAL A 91 18.59 5.75 3.77
N LEU A 92 19.66 5.07 3.34
CA LEU A 92 20.64 4.47 4.25
C LEU A 92 21.37 5.54 5.07
N ALA A 93 21.77 6.64 4.45
CA ALA A 93 22.39 7.78 5.13
C ALA A 93 21.41 8.41 6.15
N CYS A 94 20.14 8.54 5.79
CA CYS A 94 19.11 9.06 6.70
C CYS A 94 18.81 8.10 7.86
N GLY A 95 19.09 6.81 7.74
CA GLY A 95 18.97 5.84 8.82
C GLY A 95 19.89 6.14 10.01
N LEU A 96 20.94 6.94 9.81
CA LEU A 96 21.85 7.41 10.86
C LEU A 96 21.32 8.65 11.61
N LEU A 97 20.26 9.29 11.10
CA LEU A 97 19.67 10.48 11.72
C LEU A 97 18.61 10.09 12.76
N PRO A 98 18.43 10.91 13.82
CA PRO A 98 17.40 10.67 14.85
C PRO A 98 15.98 10.61 14.27
N ASN A 99 15.71 11.37 13.21
CA ASN A 99 14.42 11.41 12.54
C ASN A 99 14.56 11.15 11.04
N TYR A 100 14.86 9.90 10.68
CA TYR A 100 14.98 9.44 9.29
C TYR A 100 13.74 9.77 8.43
N ARG A 101 12.56 9.92 9.06
CA ARG A 101 11.25 9.97 8.40
C ARG A 101 11.02 11.26 7.60
N VAL A 102 11.65 12.35 8.01
CA VAL A 102 11.51 13.68 7.39
C VAL A 102 12.12 13.69 5.97
N ILE A 103 13.25 13.01 5.80
CA ILE A 103 14.03 13.06 4.55
C ILE A 103 13.92 11.75 3.77
N ALA A 104 13.89 10.60 4.44
CA ALA A 104 13.90 9.30 3.76
C ALA A 104 12.57 8.94 3.11
N ALA A 105 11.45 9.56 3.47
CA ALA A 105 10.13 9.15 2.99
C ALA A 105 9.96 9.27 1.47
N VAL A 106 10.36 10.40 0.87
CA VAL A 106 10.24 10.63 -0.58
C VAL A 106 11.22 9.75 -1.37
N PRO A 107 12.52 9.68 -1.03
CA PRO A 107 13.46 8.77 -1.66
C PRO A 107 13.06 7.29 -1.51
N LEU A 108 12.56 6.87 -0.34
CA LEU A 108 12.11 5.51 -0.11
C LEU A 108 10.90 5.18 -0.99
N ALA A 109 9.90 6.05 -1.04
CA ALA A 109 8.74 5.87 -1.89
C ALA A 109 9.15 5.82 -3.38
N TYR A 110 10.09 6.66 -3.81
CA TYR A 110 10.61 6.65 -5.18
C TYR A 110 11.33 5.33 -5.47
N ALA A 111 12.24 4.90 -4.60
CA ALA A 111 12.98 3.66 -4.76
C ALA A 111 12.03 2.46 -4.90
N ILE A 112 10.99 2.36 -4.07
CA ILE A 112 10.03 1.26 -4.10
C ILE A 112 9.16 1.31 -5.36
N ILE A 113 8.55 2.45 -5.67
CA ILE A 113 7.62 2.58 -6.81
C ILE A 113 8.36 2.38 -8.14
N VAL A 114 9.53 3.02 -8.28
CA VAL A 114 10.31 2.98 -9.52
C VAL A 114 10.97 1.61 -9.70
N SER A 115 11.55 1.00 -8.65
CA SER A 115 12.05 -0.37 -8.77
C SER A 115 10.95 -1.36 -9.17
N GLY A 116 9.75 -1.26 -8.58
CA GLY A 116 8.60 -2.06 -8.96
C GLY A 116 8.19 -1.85 -10.43
N ALA A 117 8.20 -0.60 -10.90
CA ALA A 117 7.89 -0.27 -12.29
C ALA A 117 8.96 -0.81 -13.28
N LEU A 118 10.25 -0.77 -12.91
CA LEU A 118 11.33 -1.30 -13.75
C LEU A 118 11.41 -2.83 -13.72
N ILE A 119 11.07 -3.49 -12.60
CA ILE A 119 11.03 -4.96 -12.46
C ILE A 119 9.73 -5.55 -13.05
N SER A 120 9.13 -4.88 -14.04
CA SER A 120 7.93 -5.38 -14.74
C SER A 120 8.28 -6.56 -15.66
N ASN A 121 8.64 -7.71 -15.08
CA ASN A 121 8.88 -8.96 -15.78
C ASN A 121 7.65 -9.86 -15.61
N ARG A 122 7.11 -10.32 -16.74
CA ARG A 122 5.91 -11.17 -16.80
C ARG A 122 6.06 -12.49 -16.02
N ARG A 123 7.29 -12.94 -15.76
CA ARG A 123 7.58 -14.13 -14.93
C ARG A 123 7.33 -13.94 -13.43
N PHE A 124 7.37 -12.69 -12.94
CA PHE A 124 7.03 -12.36 -11.54
C PHE A 124 5.56 -11.98 -11.36
N SER A 125 4.76 -12.02 -12.43
CA SER A 125 3.31 -11.91 -12.36
C SER A 125 2.75 -13.22 -11.78
N LEU A 126 2.85 -13.39 -10.47
CA LEU A 126 2.18 -14.46 -9.75
C LEU A 126 0.67 -14.34 -10.01
N ARG A 127 0.08 -15.37 -10.62
CA ARG A 127 -1.38 -15.45 -10.83
C ARG A 127 -2.16 -15.64 -9.53
N THR A 128 -1.44 -15.89 -8.44
CA THR A 128 -1.97 -16.23 -7.12
C THR A 128 -1.44 -15.20 -6.14
N ASP A 129 -2.31 -14.38 -5.57
CA ASP A 129 -1.92 -13.36 -4.59
C ASP A 129 -1.97 -13.97 -3.17
N LEU A 130 -1.02 -14.85 -2.88
CA LEU A 130 -0.90 -15.47 -1.55
C LEU A 130 -0.47 -14.46 -0.48
N SER A 131 0.04 -13.29 -0.89
CA SER A 131 0.61 -12.30 0.02
C SER A 131 -0.43 -11.78 1.00
N TYR A 132 -1.68 -11.62 0.54
CA TYR A 132 -2.78 -11.14 1.36
C TYR A 132 -3.17 -12.16 2.45
N GLY A 133 -3.29 -13.44 2.10
CA GLY A 133 -3.55 -14.50 3.07
C GLY A 133 -2.43 -14.61 4.12
N VAL A 134 -1.17 -14.55 3.68
CA VAL A 134 -0.03 -14.55 4.61
C VAL A 134 -0.08 -13.34 5.55
N TYR A 135 -0.40 -12.15 5.05
CA TYR A 135 -0.51 -10.94 5.85
C TYR A 135 -1.57 -11.05 6.96
N ILE A 136 -2.73 -11.63 6.66
CA ILE A 136 -3.82 -11.81 7.63
C ILE A 136 -3.49 -12.91 8.64
N PHE A 137 -2.99 -14.06 8.17
CA PHE A 137 -2.90 -15.26 8.98
C PHE A 137 -1.56 -15.44 9.72
N ALA A 138 -0.47 -14.79 9.29
CA ALA A 138 0.84 -14.98 9.91
C ALA A 138 0.85 -14.66 11.42
N PHE A 139 0.29 -13.51 11.80
CA PHE A 139 0.26 -13.08 13.20
C PHE A 139 -0.59 -13.97 14.11
N PRO A 140 -1.87 -14.28 13.80
CA PRO A 140 -2.66 -15.18 14.64
C PRO A 140 -2.05 -16.58 14.72
N ILE A 141 -1.47 -17.11 13.63
CA ILE A 141 -0.78 -18.41 13.67
C ILE A 141 0.42 -18.37 14.59
N GLN A 142 1.26 -17.33 14.51
CA GLN A 142 2.37 -17.15 15.44
C GLN A 142 1.90 -17.08 16.91
N ARG A 143 0.80 -16.36 17.18
CA ARG A 143 0.22 -16.29 18.53
C ARG A 143 -0.30 -17.64 19.01
N LEU A 144 -0.97 -18.41 18.15
CA LEU A 144 -1.44 -19.76 18.49
C LEU A 144 -0.28 -20.72 18.77
N LEU A 145 0.82 -20.64 18.01
CA LEU A 145 2.01 -21.46 18.26
C LEU A 145 2.66 -21.11 19.61
N VAL A 146 2.77 -19.81 19.93
CA VAL A 146 3.31 -19.36 21.22
C VAL A 146 2.43 -19.81 22.38
N ILE A 147 1.11 -19.63 22.29
CA ILE A 147 0.16 -20.10 23.33
C ILE A 147 0.14 -21.64 23.41
N GLY A 148 0.37 -22.32 22.30
CA GLY A 148 0.47 -23.77 22.20
C GLY A 148 1.77 -24.37 22.76
N GLY A 149 2.62 -23.57 23.42
CA GLY A 149 3.82 -24.03 24.11
C GLY A 149 5.12 -24.00 23.30
N LEU A 150 5.14 -23.28 22.16
CA LEU A 150 6.38 -23.02 21.41
C LEU A 150 7.03 -21.67 21.78
N ASP A 151 6.66 -21.08 22.92
CA ASP A 151 7.20 -19.82 23.42
C ASP A 151 8.71 -19.90 23.71
N SER A 152 9.20 -21.04 24.21
CA SER A 152 10.62 -21.27 24.52
C SER A 152 11.45 -21.76 23.31
N THR A 153 10.84 -21.87 22.12
CA THR A 153 11.52 -22.36 20.92
C THR A 153 12.41 -21.26 20.32
N ASN A 154 13.54 -21.64 19.71
CA ASN A 154 14.43 -20.70 19.03
C ASN A 154 13.61 -19.82 18.05
N PRO A 155 13.77 -18.47 18.05
CA PRO A 155 13.02 -17.57 17.17
C PRO A 155 13.08 -17.93 15.68
N PHE A 156 14.21 -18.47 15.20
CA PHE A 156 14.35 -18.91 13.81
C PHE A 156 13.56 -20.18 13.52
N ALA A 157 13.52 -21.12 14.47
CA ALA A 157 12.70 -22.32 14.36
C ALA A 157 11.21 -21.96 14.42
N LEU A 158 10.81 -21.06 15.32
CA LEU A 158 9.44 -20.54 15.38
C LEU A 158 9.05 -19.84 14.06
N TRP A 159 9.94 -19.04 13.47
CA TRP A 159 9.72 -18.40 12.17
C TRP A 159 9.49 -19.44 11.05
N GLY A 160 10.32 -20.48 11.00
CA GLY A 160 10.18 -21.57 10.03
C GLY A 160 8.85 -22.31 10.18
N ILE A 161 8.50 -22.72 11.40
CA ILE A 161 7.25 -23.42 11.72
C ILE A 161 6.04 -22.53 11.41
N ALA A 162 6.06 -21.26 11.84
CA ALA A 162 4.99 -20.31 11.57
C ALA A 162 4.80 -20.09 10.07
N THR A 163 5.88 -19.97 9.30
CA THR A 163 5.81 -19.83 7.84
C THR A 163 5.21 -21.07 7.19
N LEU A 164 5.67 -22.26 7.60
CA LEU A 164 5.17 -23.53 7.10
C LEU A 164 3.69 -23.75 7.42
N ALA A 165 3.23 -23.29 8.59
CA ALA A 165 1.82 -23.35 8.98
C ALA A 165 0.96 -22.29 8.27
N THR A 166 1.51 -21.10 8.02
CA THR A 166 0.77 -19.98 7.41
C THR A 166 0.54 -20.18 5.93
N LEU A 167 1.52 -20.66 5.18
CA LEU A 167 1.41 -20.85 3.73
C LEU A 167 0.22 -21.73 3.28
N PRO A 168 -0.05 -22.92 3.86
CA PRO A 168 -1.19 -23.74 3.46
C PRO A 168 -2.53 -23.08 3.81
N ILE A 169 -2.62 -22.41 4.96
CA ILE A 169 -3.84 -21.68 5.37
C ILE A 169 -4.10 -20.50 4.44
N ALA A 170 -3.05 -19.73 4.11
CA ALA A 170 -3.13 -18.64 3.15
C ALA A 170 -3.53 -19.14 1.74
N ALA A 171 -2.98 -20.28 1.31
CA ALA A 171 -3.35 -20.90 0.04
C ALA A 171 -4.81 -21.36 0.02
N LEU A 172 -5.27 -22.02 1.07
CA LEU A 172 -6.68 -22.43 1.22
C LEU A 172 -7.61 -21.22 1.16
N SER A 173 -7.27 -20.14 1.87
CA SER A 173 -8.03 -18.88 1.84
C SER A 173 -8.12 -18.30 0.43
N TRP A 174 -7.02 -18.29 -0.33
CA TRP A 174 -7.02 -17.81 -1.71
C TRP A 174 -7.96 -18.63 -2.60
N PHE A 175 -7.88 -19.97 -2.55
CA PHE A 175 -8.70 -20.83 -3.41
C PHE A 175 -10.18 -20.84 -3.02
N LEU A 176 -10.50 -20.75 -1.73
CA LEU A 176 -11.87 -20.85 -1.22
C LEU A 176 -12.61 -19.51 -1.18
N VAL A 177 -11.92 -18.40 -0.94
CA VAL A 177 -12.56 -17.09 -0.69
C VAL A 177 -12.17 -16.07 -1.76
N GLU A 178 -10.87 -15.84 -1.93
CA GLU A 178 -10.39 -14.70 -2.70
C GLU A 178 -10.59 -14.86 -4.21
N LYS A 179 -10.20 -16.01 -4.76
CA LYS A 179 -10.34 -16.31 -6.18
C LYS A 179 -11.82 -16.29 -6.64
N PRO A 180 -12.79 -16.88 -5.91
CA PRO A 180 -14.21 -16.74 -6.25
C PRO A 180 -14.71 -15.29 -6.17
N ALA A 181 -14.34 -14.55 -5.12
CA ALA A 181 -14.80 -13.16 -4.93
C ALA A 181 -14.33 -12.23 -6.06
N LEU A 182 -13.07 -12.36 -6.50
CA LEU A 182 -12.53 -11.62 -7.64
C LEU A 182 -13.23 -11.97 -8.96
N GLY A 183 -13.61 -13.24 -9.13
CA GLY A 183 -14.43 -13.70 -10.26
C GLY A 183 -15.80 -13.02 -10.30
N CYS A 184 -16.48 -12.91 -9.15
CA CYS A 184 -17.76 -12.20 -9.06
C CYS A 184 -17.62 -10.71 -9.36
N LYS A 185 -16.61 -10.02 -8.80
CA LYS A 185 -16.35 -8.60 -9.09
C LYS A 185 -16.21 -8.34 -10.59
N THR A 186 -15.43 -9.17 -11.29
CA THR A 186 -15.20 -9.02 -12.72
C THR A 186 -16.49 -9.16 -13.53
N ARG A 187 -17.39 -10.07 -13.11
CA ARG A 187 -18.71 -10.24 -13.75
C ARG A 187 -19.62 -9.04 -13.52
N PHE A 188 -19.69 -8.51 -12.29
CA PHE A 188 -20.50 -7.33 -11.97
C PHE A 188 -20.03 -6.07 -12.71
N LEU A 189 -18.71 -5.86 -12.82
CA LEU A 189 -18.15 -4.70 -13.52
C LEU A 189 -18.36 -4.80 -15.05
N LYS A 190 -18.19 -5.99 -15.65
CA LYS A 190 -18.53 -6.20 -17.07
C LYS A 190 -20.02 -5.97 -17.33
N GLY A 191 -20.90 -6.44 -16.44
CA GLY A 191 -22.34 -6.20 -16.52
C GLY A 191 -22.70 -4.72 -16.54
N LYS A 192 -22.17 -3.93 -15.58
CA LYS A 192 -22.39 -2.47 -15.54
C LYS A 192 -21.85 -1.74 -16.78
N SER A 193 -20.69 -2.15 -17.31
CA SER A 193 -20.11 -1.53 -18.50
C SER A 193 -20.94 -1.81 -19.76
N ALA A 194 -21.44 -3.05 -19.90
CA ALA A 194 -22.30 -3.44 -21.03
C ALA A 194 -23.66 -2.75 -20.97
N ASP A 195 -24.24 -2.62 -19.78
CA ASP A 195 -25.51 -1.92 -19.56
C ASP A 195 -25.40 -0.41 -19.87
N ARG A 196 -24.33 0.24 -19.39
CA ARG A 196 -24.06 1.66 -19.68
C ARG A 196 -23.87 1.93 -21.17
N SER A 197 -23.18 1.05 -21.90
CA SER A 197 -23.05 1.18 -23.36
C SER A 197 -24.37 0.99 -24.12
N ARG A 198 -25.27 0.11 -23.64
CA ARG A 198 -26.60 -0.06 -24.24
C ARG A 198 -27.50 1.15 -24.01
N LEU A 199 -27.46 1.73 -22.80
CA LEU A 199 -28.21 2.93 -22.47
C LEU A 199 -27.74 4.13 -23.31
N GLN A 200 -26.41 4.29 -23.48
CA GLN A 200 -25.84 5.33 -24.34
C GLN A 200 -26.31 5.18 -25.80
N TYR A 201 -26.21 3.97 -26.37
CA TYR A 201 -26.68 3.71 -27.74
C TYR A 201 -28.18 4.01 -27.93
N ARG A 202 -29.03 3.68 -26.94
CA ARG A 202 -30.47 3.99 -27.00
C ARG A 202 -30.73 5.48 -26.94
N ALA A 203 -30.00 6.22 -26.10
CA ALA A 203 -30.11 7.67 -26.02
C ALA A 203 -29.67 8.34 -27.33
N ASP A 204 -28.56 7.89 -27.92
CA ASP A 204 -28.05 8.41 -29.20
C ASP A 204 -29.00 8.10 -30.36
N ALA A 205 -29.61 6.89 -30.38
CA ALA A 205 -30.60 6.51 -31.37
C ALA A 205 -31.92 7.30 -31.25
N GLN A 206 -32.31 7.68 -30.02
CA GLN A 206 -33.48 8.54 -29.79
C GLN A 206 -33.21 10.00 -30.18
N ALA A 207 -32.00 10.50 -29.97
CA ALA A 207 -31.60 11.85 -30.36
C ALA A 207 -31.44 12.01 -31.89
N ALA A 208 -31.28 10.91 -32.62
CA ALA A 208 -31.14 10.89 -34.08
C ALA A 208 -32.47 10.76 -34.85
N LEU A 209 -33.61 10.62 -34.14
CA LEU A 209 -34.93 10.66 -34.77
C LEU A 209 -35.36 12.13 -34.97
N PRO A 210 -35.73 12.54 -36.20
CA PRO A 210 -36.09 13.92 -36.52
C PRO A 210 -37.42 14.37 -35.91
#